data_AF-A0A6J6TH30-F1
#
_entry.id   AF-A0A6J6TH30-F1
#
_cell.length_a   1.000
_cell.length_b   1.000
_cell.length_c   1.000
_cell.angle_alpha   90.00
_cell.angle_beta   90.00
_cell.angle_gamma   90.00
#
_symmetry.space_group_name_H-M   'P 1'
#
loop_
_entity.id
_entity.type
_entity.pdbx_description
1 polymer ?
#
loop_
_entity_poly.entity_id
_entity_poly.type
_entity_poly.pdbx_seq_one_letter_code
_entity_poly.pdbx_strand_id
1 'polypeptide(L)'
;MASRQPAIIGFRDTRGRERRMTLRLDPASHIPPYEQLRAQLSVMVAVGHLEPGTRLPTVRDLAAALEVSPGTVARAFRELEHDRLLEGRGRRGTFVVDEPPDSEPLAERRRRVTEAANTFAFAARQLGVGLDAATDAVREAFAQLAVGEQASSERT
;
A
#
# COMPACT_ATOMS: atom_id res chain seq x y z
N MET A 1 -3.40 -8.89 28.57
CA MET A 1 -3.35 -7.48 28.12
C MET A 1 -3.97 -7.41 26.74
N ALA A 2 -5.02 -6.61 26.56
CA ALA A 2 -5.94 -6.76 25.43
C ALA A 2 -5.38 -6.09 24.15
N SER A 3 -4.76 -6.87 23.28
CA SER A 3 -4.63 -6.49 21.87
C SER A 3 -6.03 -6.34 21.30
N ARG A 4 -6.38 -5.16 20.78
CA ARG A 4 -7.64 -5.00 20.03
C ARG A 4 -7.63 -5.91 18.79
N GLN A 5 -8.81 -6.39 18.42
CA GLN A 5 -8.99 -7.11 17.15
C GLN A 5 -8.66 -6.19 15.98
N PRO A 6 -8.10 -6.71 14.87
CA PRO A 6 -7.89 -5.93 13.67
C PRO A 6 -9.23 -5.46 13.10
N ALA A 7 -9.35 -4.16 12.85
CA ALA A 7 -10.49 -3.58 12.16
C ALA A 7 -10.33 -3.78 10.65
N ILE A 8 -11.38 -4.25 9.99
CA ILE A 8 -11.44 -4.39 8.54
C ILE A 8 -12.30 -3.25 8.00
N ILE A 9 -11.72 -2.37 7.20
CA ILE A 9 -12.38 -1.18 6.67
C ILE A 9 -12.49 -1.29 5.15
N GLY A 10 -13.71 -1.13 4.63
CA GLY A 10 -13.97 -1.06 3.20
C GLY A 10 -13.60 0.30 2.61
N PHE A 11 -13.05 0.31 1.40
CA PHE A 11 -12.82 1.53 0.63
C PHE A 11 -12.95 1.25 -0.87
N ARG A 12 -13.14 2.30 -1.67
CA ARG A 12 -13.19 2.18 -3.13
C ARG A 12 -11.84 2.56 -3.73
N ASP A 13 -11.28 1.68 -4.56
CA ASP A 13 -10.07 1.99 -5.32
C ASP A 13 -10.36 2.99 -6.45
N THR A 14 -9.30 3.42 -7.13
CA THR A 14 -9.36 4.36 -8.27
C THR A 14 -10.24 3.88 -9.43
N ARG A 15 -10.49 2.56 -9.52
CA ARG A 15 -11.32 1.93 -10.56
C ARG A 15 -12.75 1.69 -10.06
N GLY A 16 -13.09 2.19 -8.88
CA GLY A 16 -14.41 2.05 -8.26
C GLY A 16 -14.67 0.68 -7.64
N ARG A 17 -13.66 -0.18 -7.51
CA ARG A 17 -13.83 -1.53 -6.92
C ARG A 17 -13.78 -1.45 -5.41
N GLU A 18 -14.64 -2.21 -4.75
CA GLU A 18 -14.60 -2.40 -3.30
C GLU A 18 -13.34 -3.18 -2.90
N ARG A 19 -12.53 -2.58 -2.03
CA ARG A 19 -11.31 -3.12 -1.44
C ARG A 19 -11.44 -3.09 0.09
N ARG A 20 -10.58 -3.83 0.77
CA ARG A 20 -10.53 -3.88 2.24
C ARG A 20 -9.12 -3.55 2.69
N MET A 21 -9.00 -2.71 3.71
CA MET A 21 -7.77 -2.49 4.46
C MET A 21 -7.94 -3.07 5.87
N THR A 22 -6.84 -3.58 6.42
CA THR A 22 -6.83 -4.14 7.78
C THR A 22 -5.93 -3.25 8.63
N LEU A 23 -6.47 -2.73 9.73
CA LEU A 23 -5.76 -1.84 10.64
C LEU A 23 -5.87 -2.37 12.07
N ARG A 24 -4.80 -2.26 12.84
CA ARG A 24 -4.79 -2.66 14.26
C ARG A 24 -4.04 -1.63 15.10
N LEU A 25 -4.68 -1.15 16.16
CA LEU A 25 -4.05 -0.27 17.14
C LEU A 25 -3.90 -0.99 18.47
N ASP A 26 -2.71 -0.93 19.04
CA ASP A 26 -2.40 -1.47 20.35
C ASP A 26 -2.42 -0.33 21.39
N PRO A 27 -3.42 -0.25 22.28
CA PRO A 27 -3.48 0.77 23.31
C PRO A 27 -2.44 0.58 24.43
N ALA A 28 -1.84 -0.61 24.54
CA ALA A 28 -0.78 -0.89 25.52
C ALA A 28 0.62 -0.54 25.00
N SER A 29 0.75 -0.23 23.71
CA SER A 29 2.03 0.16 23.12
C SER A 29 2.49 1.53 23.62
N HIS A 30 3.80 1.69 23.74
CA HIS A 30 4.44 2.99 24.03
C HIS A 30 4.38 3.95 22.82
N ILE A 31 4.05 3.43 21.63
CA ILE A 31 3.86 4.23 20.42
C ILE A 31 2.46 4.85 20.47
N PRO A 32 2.30 6.18 20.34
CA PRO A 32 0.99 6.81 20.34
C PRO A 32 0.06 6.27 19.23
N PRO A 33 -1.26 6.16 19.45
CA PRO A 33 -2.18 5.57 18.46
C PRO A 33 -2.21 6.27 17.10
N TYR A 34 -2.00 7.59 17.06
CA TYR A 34 -1.93 8.32 15.78
C TYR A 34 -0.72 7.88 14.95
N GLU A 35 0.40 7.57 15.62
CA GLU A 35 1.66 7.19 14.99
C GLU A 35 1.58 5.74 14.50
N GLN A 36 0.95 4.85 15.28
CA GLN A 36 0.64 3.49 14.84
C GLN A 36 -0.26 3.48 13.59
N LEU A 37 -1.25 4.38 13.53
CA LEU A 37 -2.11 4.54 12.36
C LEU A 37 -1.36 5.10 11.16
N ARG A 38 -0.56 6.16 11.38
CA ARG A 38 0.31 6.77 10.37
C ARG A 38 1.19 5.72 9.72
N ALA A 39 1.94 4.96 10.51
CA ALA A 39 2.86 3.93 10.03
C ALA A 39 2.15 2.86 9.17
N GLN A 40 1.00 2.35 9.62
CA GLN A 40 0.24 1.36 8.84
C GLN A 40 -0.29 1.89 7.51
N LEU A 41 -0.80 3.13 7.49
CA LEU A 41 -1.25 3.78 6.25
C LEU A 41 -0.07 4.06 5.32
N SER A 42 1.07 4.54 5.82
CA SER A 42 2.29 4.76 5.05
C SER A 42 2.76 3.48 4.36
N VAL A 43 2.78 2.35 5.07
CA VAL A 43 3.15 1.04 4.48
C VAL A 43 2.18 0.68 3.36
N MET A 44 0.87 0.82 3.58
CA MET A 44 -0.14 0.48 2.56
C MET A 44 -0.04 1.36 1.31
N VAL A 45 0.32 2.64 1.45
CA VAL A 45 0.62 3.51 0.30
C VAL A 45 1.90 3.04 -0.39
N ALA A 46 2.98 2.80 0.36
CA ALA A 46 4.28 2.40 -0.18
C ALA A 46 4.24 1.08 -0.99
N VAL A 47 3.46 0.11 -0.53
CA VAL A 47 3.28 -1.19 -1.23
C VAL A 47 2.19 -1.16 -2.29
N GLY A 48 1.53 -0.01 -2.52
CA GLY A 48 0.49 0.17 -3.52
C GLY A 48 -0.85 -0.50 -3.20
N HIS A 49 -1.07 -0.93 -1.96
CA HIS A 49 -2.39 -1.42 -1.50
C HIS A 49 -3.42 -0.28 -1.48
N LEU A 50 -2.96 0.92 -1.09
CA LEU A 50 -3.66 2.18 -1.30
C LEU A 50 -3.06 2.84 -2.54
N GLU A 51 -3.70 2.63 -3.69
CA GLU A 51 -3.25 3.21 -4.95
C GLU A 51 -3.33 4.75 -4.90
N PRO A 52 -2.40 5.47 -5.55
CA PRO A 52 -2.50 6.92 -5.74
C PRO A 52 -3.87 7.32 -6.31
N GLY A 53 -4.46 8.40 -5.78
CA GLY A 53 -5.82 8.81 -6.10
C GLY A 53 -6.94 8.03 -5.37
N THR A 54 -6.61 7.03 -4.55
CA THR A 54 -7.59 6.34 -3.69
C THR A 54 -8.18 7.30 -2.67
N ARG A 55 -9.51 7.31 -2.55
CA ARG A 55 -10.20 8.07 -1.52
C ARG A 55 -10.21 7.29 -0.21
N LEU A 56 -9.71 7.91 0.86
CA LEU A 56 -9.78 7.31 2.19
C LEU A 56 -11.16 7.50 2.84
N PRO A 57 -11.53 6.62 3.79
CA PRO A 57 -12.65 6.84 4.70
C PRO A 57 -12.52 8.18 5.42
N THR A 58 -13.65 8.74 5.86
CA THR A 58 -13.58 10.01 6.60
C THR A 58 -12.93 9.81 7.97
N VAL A 59 -12.42 10.90 8.55
CA VAL A 59 -11.87 10.90 9.92
C VAL A 59 -12.86 10.29 10.91
N ARG A 60 -14.16 10.59 10.78
CA ARG A 60 -15.19 10.08 11.68
C ARG A 60 -15.45 8.58 11.48
N ASP A 61 -15.54 8.14 10.23
CA ASP A 61 -15.79 6.72 9.92
C ASP A 61 -14.62 5.86 10.39
N LEU A 62 -13.39 6.31 10.13
CA LEU A 62 -12.19 5.59 10.53
C LEU A 62 -12.01 5.60 12.05
N ALA A 63 -12.32 6.71 12.72
CA ALA A 63 -12.29 6.80 14.18
C ALA A 63 -13.30 5.85 14.84
N ALA A 64 -14.51 5.76 14.28
CA ALA A 64 -15.53 4.82 14.74
C ALA A 64 -15.09 3.37 14.55
N ALA A 65 -14.54 3.02 13.36
CA ALA A 65 -14.08 1.66 13.06
C ALA A 65 -12.90 1.21 13.93
N LEU A 66 -12.01 2.14 14.31
CA LEU A 66 -10.84 1.87 15.15
C LEU A 66 -11.11 2.10 16.65
N GLU A 67 -12.32 2.56 17.00
CA GLU A 67 -12.73 2.97 18.34
C GLU A 67 -11.72 3.93 19.00
N VAL A 68 -11.27 4.94 18.28
CA VAL A 68 -10.36 5.99 18.76
C VAL A 68 -10.98 7.37 18.63
N SER A 69 -10.34 8.38 19.24
CA SER A 69 -10.82 9.75 19.09
C SER A 69 -10.67 10.23 17.64
N PRO A 70 -11.62 11.04 17.11
CA PRO A 70 -11.46 11.68 15.81
C PRO A 70 -10.18 12.54 15.71
N GLY A 71 -9.74 13.13 16.82
CA GLY A 71 -8.49 13.89 16.90
C GLY A 71 -7.25 13.03 16.61
N THR A 72 -7.26 11.76 17.01
CA THR A 72 -6.18 10.80 16.73
C THR A 72 -6.05 10.54 15.24
N VAL A 73 -7.17 10.28 14.55
CA VAL A 73 -7.19 10.05 13.11
C VAL A 73 -6.84 11.33 12.35
N ALA A 74 -7.41 12.47 12.76
CA ALA A 74 -7.09 13.77 12.16
C ALA A 74 -5.62 14.13 12.30
N ARG A 75 -4.98 13.79 13.43
CA ARG A 75 -3.53 13.94 13.59
C ARG A 75 -2.78 13.04 12.61
N ALA A 76 -3.08 11.75 12.55
CA ALA A 76 -2.42 10.84 11.62
C ALA A 76 -2.54 11.31 10.16
N PHE A 77 -3.72 11.76 9.73
CA PHE A 77 -3.93 12.29 8.39
C PHE A 77 -3.11 13.55 8.13
N ARG A 78 -3.04 14.49 9.09
CA ARG A 78 -2.20 15.70 8.95
C ARG A 78 -0.72 15.37 8.81
N GLU A 79 -0.20 14.40 9.58
CA GLU A 79 1.19 13.97 9.44
C GLU A 79 1.43 13.33 8.05
N LEU A 80 0.50 12.49 7.58
CA LEU A 80 0.60 11.90 6.23
C LEU A 80 0.47 12.94 5.10
N GLU A 81 -0.32 14.00 5.30
CA GLU A 81 -0.39 15.14 4.38
C GLU A 81 0.91 15.95 4.38
N HIS A 82 1.49 16.17 5.56
CA HIS A 82 2.81 16.78 5.71
C HIS A 82 3.90 15.96 4.97
N ASP A 83 3.85 14.63 5.12
CA ASP A 83 4.73 13.68 4.44
C ASP A 83 4.38 13.49 2.94
N ARG A 84 3.39 14.23 2.41
CA ARG A 84 2.91 14.17 1.02
C ARG A 84 2.49 12.76 0.55
N LEU A 85 1.98 11.96 1.48
CA LEU A 85 1.35 10.67 1.18
C LEU A 85 -0.16 10.82 0.96
N LEU A 86 -0.77 11.82 1.61
CA LEU A 86 -2.17 12.17 1.47
C LEU A 86 -2.35 13.63 1.05
N GLU A 87 -3.51 13.93 0.47
CA GLU A 87 -3.96 15.29 0.22
C GLU A 87 -5.45 15.46 0.55
N GLY A 88 -5.78 16.54 1.24
CA GLY A 88 -7.15 16.96 1.48
C GLY A 88 -7.72 17.73 0.29
N ARG A 89 -8.77 17.22 -0.34
CA ARG A 89 -9.50 17.90 -1.44
C ARG A 89 -10.80 18.57 -0.96
N GLY A 90 -10.77 19.16 0.25
CA GLY A 90 -11.90 19.84 0.88
C GLY A 90 -13.14 18.94 1.03
N ARG A 91 -14.29 19.37 0.49
CA ARG A 91 -15.55 18.60 0.52
C ARG A 91 -15.48 17.25 -0.20
N ARG A 92 -14.48 17.02 -1.06
CA ARG A 92 -14.31 15.75 -1.77
C ARG A 92 -13.68 14.66 -0.90
N GLY A 93 -13.08 15.03 0.24
CA GLY A 93 -12.44 14.10 1.17
C GLY A 93 -10.91 14.09 1.06
N THR A 94 -10.29 13.10 1.69
CA THR A 94 -8.84 12.88 1.71
C THR A 94 -8.46 11.77 0.73
N PHE A 95 -7.41 11.98 -0.04
CA PHE A 95 -6.96 11.09 -1.11
C PHE A 95 -5.49 10.75 -0.94
N VAL A 96 -5.06 9.60 -1.46
CA VAL A 96 -3.63 9.28 -1.61
C VAL A 96 -3.05 10.17 -2.72
N VAL A 97 -1.90 10.79 -2.47
CA VAL A 97 -1.22 11.67 -3.44
C VAL A 97 -0.82 10.86 -4.66
N ASP A 98 -1.03 11.43 -5.85
CA ASP A 98 -0.73 10.78 -7.13
C ASP A 98 0.78 10.46 -7.31
N GLU A 99 1.64 11.21 -6.63
CA GLU A 99 3.10 11.20 -6.78
C GLU A 99 3.81 11.58 -5.46
N PRO A 100 4.12 10.62 -4.57
CA PRO A 100 4.93 10.87 -3.38
C PRO A 100 6.35 11.34 -3.77
N PRO A 101 6.95 12.29 -3.03
CA PRO A 101 8.12 13.07 -3.47
C PRO A 101 9.40 12.26 -3.74
N ASP A 102 9.49 10.99 -3.32
CA ASP A 102 10.68 10.14 -3.48
C ASP A 102 10.39 8.79 -4.18
N SER A 103 9.21 8.64 -4.78
CA SER A 103 8.86 7.45 -5.56
C SER A 103 8.87 7.75 -7.06
N GLU A 104 9.40 6.83 -7.85
CA GLU A 104 9.17 6.84 -9.30
C GLU A 104 7.65 6.96 -9.55
N PRO A 105 7.20 7.91 -10.38
CA PRO A 105 5.78 8.12 -10.66
C PRO A 105 5.11 6.80 -11.02
N LEU A 106 3.91 6.52 -10.50
CA LEU A 106 3.24 5.23 -10.74
C LEU A 106 3.10 4.93 -12.23
N ALA A 107 2.88 5.97 -13.06
CA ALA A 107 2.83 5.86 -14.51
C ALA A 107 4.16 5.35 -15.09
N GLU A 108 5.29 5.89 -14.64
CA GLU A 108 6.61 5.49 -15.10
C GLU A 108 6.99 4.10 -14.58
N ARG A 109 6.69 3.79 -13.32
CA ARG A 109 6.84 2.42 -12.77
C ARG A 109 6.03 1.42 -13.60
N ARG A 110 4.78 1.75 -13.92
CA ARG A 110 3.91 0.89 -14.71
C ARG A 110 4.41 0.73 -16.15
N ARG A 111 4.94 1.79 -16.73
CA ARG A 111 5.60 1.76 -18.04
C ARG A 111 6.80 0.82 -18.02
N ARG A 112 7.71 0.96 -17.05
CA ARG A 112 8.88 0.08 -16.90
C ARG A 112 8.51 -1.39 -16.70
N VAL A 113 7.50 -1.68 -15.89
CA VAL A 113 6.97 -3.05 -15.73
C VAL A 113 6.42 -3.59 -17.06
N THR A 114 5.71 -2.75 -17.83
CA THR A 114 5.17 -3.13 -19.14
C THR A 114 6.29 -3.41 -20.14
N GLU A 115 7.32 -2.56 -20.17
CA GLU A 115 8.50 -2.76 -21.01
C GLU A 115 9.21 -4.07 -20.66
N ALA A 116 9.44 -4.35 -19.37
CA ALA A 116 10.02 -5.60 -18.92
C ALA A 116 9.18 -6.83 -19.31
N ALA A 117 7.86 -6.74 -19.15
CA ALA A 117 6.93 -7.82 -19.54
C ALA A 117 6.98 -8.10 -21.05
N ASN A 118 7.06 -7.04 -21.88
CA ASN A 118 7.19 -7.19 -23.33
C ASN A 118 8.52 -7.85 -23.72
N THR A 119 9.63 -7.45 -23.09
CA THR A 119 10.93 -8.08 -23.30
C THR A 119 10.90 -9.57 -22.94
N PHE A 120 10.30 -9.92 -21.80
CA PHE A 120 10.14 -11.31 -21.38
C PHE A 120 9.27 -12.11 -22.36
N ALA A 121 8.10 -11.57 -22.73
CA ALA A 121 7.19 -12.25 -23.65
C ALA A 121 7.83 -12.50 -25.02
N PHE A 122 8.60 -11.53 -25.53
CA PHE A 122 9.35 -11.68 -26.77
C PHE A 122 10.37 -12.83 -26.67
N ALA A 123 11.17 -12.86 -25.60
CA ALA A 123 12.16 -13.91 -25.38
C ALA A 123 11.52 -15.30 -25.23
N ALA A 124 10.44 -15.41 -24.44
CA ALA A 124 9.71 -16.67 -24.26
C ALA A 124 9.14 -17.19 -25.58
N ARG A 125 8.59 -16.30 -26.43
CA ARG A 125 8.06 -16.65 -27.75
C ARG A 125 9.15 -17.11 -28.72
N GLN A 126 10.32 -16.47 -28.72
CA GLN A 126 11.47 -16.90 -29.53
C GLN A 126 11.95 -18.32 -29.16
N LEU A 127 11.81 -18.70 -27.89
CA LEU A 127 12.15 -20.02 -27.39
C LEU A 127 11.02 -21.07 -27.59
N GLY A 128 9.89 -20.68 -28.20
CA GLY A 128 8.76 -21.58 -28.42
C GLY A 128 7.95 -21.90 -27.15
N VAL A 129 8.10 -21.09 -26.09
CA VAL A 129 7.43 -21.32 -24.81
C VAL A 129 6.00 -20.75 -24.87
N GLY A 130 5.03 -21.59 -24.48
CA GLY A 130 3.62 -21.21 -24.35
C GLY A 130 3.38 -20.24 -23.18
N LEU A 131 2.21 -19.60 -23.14
CA LEU A 131 1.87 -18.63 -22.09
C LEU A 131 1.94 -19.22 -20.67
N ASP A 132 1.43 -20.43 -20.49
CA ASP A 132 1.39 -21.09 -19.17
C ASP A 132 2.81 -21.36 -18.65
N ALA A 133 3.65 -22.02 -19.46
CA ALA A 133 5.04 -22.29 -19.11
C ALA A 133 5.88 -21.01 -18.90
N ALA A 134 5.61 -19.94 -19.66
CA ALA A 134 6.26 -18.64 -19.44
C ALA A 134 5.80 -18.01 -18.11
N THR A 135 4.53 -18.15 -17.76
CA THR A 135 4.00 -17.65 -16.50
C THR A 135 4.57 -18.40 -15.30
N ASP A 136 4.75 -19.71 -15.41
CA ASP A 136 5.39 -20.52 -14.37
C ASP A 136 6.86 -20.13 -14.19
N ALA A 137 7.60 -19.93 -15.28
CA ALA A 137 9.00 -19.52 -15.24
C ALA A 137 9.20 -18.16 -14.53
N VAL A 138 8.35 -17.16 -14.82
CA VAL A 138 8.47 -15.86 -14.16
C VAL A 138 8.07 -15.96 -12.68
N ARG A 139 7.06 -16.76 -12.32
CA ARG A 139 6.68 -17.00 -10.92
C ARG A 139 7.82 -17.63 -10.12
N GLU A 140 8.48 -18.63 -10.69
CA GLU A 140 9.63 -19.29 -10.07
C GLU A 140 10.81 -18.32 -9.89
N ALA A 141 11.13 -17.53 -10.91
CA ALA A 141 12.17 -16.51 -10.82
C ALA A 141 11.90 -15.49 -9.70
N PHE A 142 10.65 -15.04 -9.55
CA PHE A 142 10.24 -14.17 -8.44
C PHE A 142 10.39 -14.85 -7.07
N ALA A 143 10.02 -16.14 -6.97
CA ALA A 143 10.17 -16.90 -5.72
C ALA A 143 11.65 -17.02 -5.30
N GLN A 144 12.56 -17.23 -6.26
CA GLN A 144 14.00 -17.32 -6.00
C GLN A 144 14.59 -15.99 -5.49
N LEU A 145 14.14 -14.86 -6.05
CA LEU A 145 14.56 -13.53 -5.59
C LEU A 145 14.07 -13.21 -4.17
N ALA A 146 12.86 -13.65 -3.82
CA ALA A 146 12.30 -13.45 -2.47
C ALA A 146 13.06 -14.23 -1.37
N VAL A 147 13.65 -15.38 -1.71
CA VAL A 147 14.49 -16.16 -0.77
C VAL A 147 15.86 -15.50 -0.55
N GLY A 148 16.39 -14.79 -1.56
CA GLY A 148 17.67 -14.09 -1.47
C GLY A 148 17.65 -12.84 -0.58
N GLU A 149 16.53 -12.12 -0.50
CA GLU A 149 16.37 -10.94 0.36
C GLU A 149 16.42 -11.28 1.86
N GLN A 150 15.94 -12.48 2.24
CA GLN A 150 15.94 -12.95 3.63
C GLN A 150 17.36 -13.31 4.13
N ALA A 151 18.22 -13.83 3.26
CA ALA A 151 19.58 -14.24 3.61
C ALA A 151 20.57 -13.07 3.77
N SER A 152 20.27 -11.90 3.20
CA SER A 152 21.10 -10.68 3.35
C SER A 152 20.85 -9.94 4.67
N SER A 153 19.74 -10.21 5.37
CA SER A 153 19.40 -9.54 6.64
C SER A 153 20.09 -10.14 7.88
N GLU A 154 20.71 -11.32 7.79
CA GLU A 154 21.37 -11.99 8.92
C GLU A 154 22.89 -11.72 9.02
N ARG A 155 23.43 -10.84 8.17
CA ARG A 155 24.88 -10.61 8.06
C ARG A 155 25.36 -9.20 8.46
N THR A 156 24.57 -8.48 9.26
CA THR A 156 24.97 -7.20 9.90
C THR A 156 24.74 -7.30 11.40
#